data_AF-A0A7V6M912-F1
#
_entry.id   AF-A0A7V6M912-F1
#
_cell.length_a   1.000
_cell.length_b   1.000
_cell.length_c   1.000
_cell.angle_alpha   90.00
_cell.angle_beta   90.00
_cell.angle_gamma   90.00
#
_symmetry.space_group_name_H-M   'P 1'
#
loop_
_entity.id
_entity.type
_entity.pdbx_description
1 polymer ?
#
loop_
_entity_poly.entity_id
_entity_poly.type
_entity_poly.pdbx_seq_one_letter_code
_entity_poly.pdbx_strand_id
1 'polypeptide(L)'
;MNSYDGALTEHPEYVTSKYISVEPSQSYTNNYIARIVFFDEERNFINSYVNFVGTVESPENAQYMRVSIVSGLINNFQIQKGTLTPKEDFSVKMPSLKLTENNFEEKTIPITSLKDVKIGKNLFDKDKAVTHGRVSPTSGGVNTEPQNLVCRVSDYIEIEEGKWYSKNKPATYAFYDAFKTFIPVTYDGTTHGSDVNSFPAPTGAKYIRLSPHWYDLDEFQFEQNSRPTSYEKFGYVIDKLLIKTNNLPTKYPVPAIVSEEIYRVGNTKSVSYVDNNGVIWATTSFNKVESSEDGKNFTVVFDVTPYLNDGETISLHALYVSDTGRIICSTNQGRTLVSDEERTTMFEAFKFKAGITYINRGHCKYGKYIFMSSYGEKGTDNPPREVYMSADHGETWQLIFDKPIGQMIDPYDYHIHDVAFDPYLSMVLVSIGDGANRQIHYSYDFGETWQNLFDESLYGVNNWAPIHPTSILCFPDGIAFGSDELPEGISWWSKPKGITNPEMKWEDISWVKTFGEKTGLIGTYAMKGDTLHTRDGFYGVMPFRNHNTVTQGNPRLFVTGDGGRSWHEIFKEIYWDDQHRGFMNALLKKENGSVYIYAIYSQLGLVYIFKAEMPKFYEI
;
A
#
# COMPACT_ATOMS: atom_id res chain seq x y z
N MET A 1 -13.45 13.65 36.32
CA MET A 1 -12.67 12.41 36.52
C MET A 1 -12.71 11.99 37.98
N ASN A 2 -13.26 10.83 38.31
CA ASN A 2 -13.28 10.26 39.66
C ASN A 2 -11.87 9.79 40.08
N SER A 3 -11.48 10.09 41.32
CA SER A 3 -10.16 9.77 41.88
C SER A 3 -10.00 8.33 42.37
N TYR A 4 -11.08 7.56 42.49
CA TYR A 4 -11.05 6.19 43.00
C TYR A 4 -10.96 5.12 41.90
N ASP A 5 -11.39 5.46 40.69
CA ASP A 5 -11.50 4.53 39.56
C ASP A 5 -11.07 5.14 38.21
N GLY A 6 -10.76 6.44 38.17
CA GLY A 6 -10.42 7.14 36.93
C GLY A 6 -11.61 7.35 35.97
N ALA A 7 -12.83 7.00 36.37
CA ALA A 7 -14.03 7.12 35.55
C ALA A 7 -14.32 8.59 35.21
N LEU A 8 -14.84 8.83 34.01
CA LEU A 8 -15.19 10.17 33.56
C LEU A 8 -16.66 10.44 33.83
N THR A 9 -16.92 11.58 34.44
CA THR A 9 -18.23 12.18 34.59
C THR A 9 -18.15 13.59 34.01
N GLU A 10 -19.21 14.00 33.32
CA GLU A 10 -19.31 15.34 32.77
C GLU A 10 -19.36 16.38 33.90
N HIS A 11 -18.61 17.46 33.76
CA HIS A 11 -18.56 18.52 34.77
C HIS A 11 -18.25 19.87 34.09
N PRO A 12 -19.00 20.95 34.38
CA PRO A 12 -18.88 22.22 33.66
C PRO A 12 -17.55 22.95 33.90
N GLU A 13 -16.94 22.78 35.06
CA GLU A 13 -15.74 23.53 35.47
C GLU A 13 -14.41 22.80 35.25
N TYR A 14 -14.43 21.51 34.88
CA TYR A 14 -13.22 20.70 34.80
C TYR A 14 -13.06 20.09 33.41
N VAL A 15 -11.84 20.14 32.91
CA VAL A 15 -11.41 19.41 31.71
C VAL A 15 -10.50 18.26 32.14
N THR A 16 -10.56 17.14 31.41
CA THR A 16 -9.72 15.97 31.67
C THR A 16 -9.01 15.58 30.38
N SER A 17 -7.71 15.29 30.46
CA SER A 17 -6.94 14.78 29.34
C SER A 17 -7.46 13.42 28.86
N LYS A 18 -7.11 13.07 27.61
CA LYS A 18 -7.03 11.65 27.21
C LYS A 18 -5.95 10.93 28.04
N TYR A 19 -5.82 9.61 27.86
CA TYR A 19 -4.68 8.88 28.44
C TYR A 19 -3.37 9.44 27.88
N ILE A 20 -2.45 9.79 28.77
CA ILE A 20 -1.09 10.24 28.48
C ILE A 20 -0.16 9.09 28.83
N SER A 21 0.65 8.62 27.89
CA SER A 21 1.65 7.57 28.17
C SER A 21 2.67 8.07 29.19
N VAL A 22 3.01 7.21 30.15
CA VAL A 22 4.04 7.45 31.16
C VAL A 22 4.99 6.27 31.24
N GLU A 23 6.21 6.55 31.67
CA GLU A 23 7.18 5.52 32.01
C GLU A 23 7.00 5.15 33.49
N PRO A 24 7.08 3.86 33.86
CA PRO A 24 6.98 3.46 35.26
C PRO A 24 8.16 3.95 36.10
N SER A 25 7.92 4.21 37.38
CA SER A 25 8.94 4.65 38.36
C SER A 25 9.69 5.92 37.90
N GLN A 26 8.97 6.87 37.30
CA GLN A 26 9.50 8.15 36.85
C GLN A 26 8.80 9.31 37.55
N SER A 27 9.52 10.42 37.73
CA SER A 27 8.94 11.64 38.28
C SER A 27 8.21 12.45 37.22
N TYR A 28 7.06 13.01 37.59
CA TYR A 28 6.26 13.93 36.78
C TYR A 28 5.91 15.16 37.58
N THR A 29 6.18 16.35 37.05
CA THR A 29 5.97 17.62 37.76
C THR A 29 4.97 18.51 37.03
N ASN A 30 3.96 19.00 37.74
CA ASN A 30 2.94 19.92 37.22
C ASN A 30 3.05 21.33 37.84
N ASN A 31 2.70 22.36 37.06
CA ASN A 31 2.83 23.77 37.45
C ASN A 31 1.61 24.39 38.17
N TYR A 32 0.43 23.78 38.03
CA TYR A 32 -0.80 24.19 38.71
C TYR A 32 -1.52 23.00 39.32
N ILE A 33 -2.43 23.27 40.26
CA ILE A 33 -3.25 22.25 40.94
C ILE A 33 -3.98 21.37 39.90
N ALA A 34 -3.84 20.06 40.05
CA ALA A 34 -4.48 19.07 39.21
C ALA A 34 -4.92 17.83 40.00
N ARG A 35 -5.80 17.05 39.39
CA ARG A 35 -6.05 15.65 39.76
C ARG A 35 -5.33 14.76 38.76
N ILE A 36 -4.45 13.88 39.25
CA ILE A 36 -3.65 12.96 38.44
C ILE A 36 -4.07 11.54 38.80
N VAL A 37 -4.34 10.69 37.81
CA VAL A 37 -4.71 9.28 38.01
C VAL A 37 -3.80 8.43 37.13
N PHE A 38 -3.21 7.37 37.68
CA PHE A 38 -2.36 6.42 36.95
C PHE A 38 -3.08 5.11 36.67
N PHE A 39 -2.72 4.48 35.55
CA PHE A 39 -3.31 3.25 35.03
C PHE A 39 -2.24 2.29 34.47
N ASP A 40 -2.54 1.00 34.50
CA ASP A 40 -1.69 -0.06 33.91
C ASP A 40 -1.88 -0.18 32.39
N GLU A 41 -1.26 -1.18 31.75
CA GLU A 41 -1.32 -1.42 30.29
C GLU A 41 -2.75 -1.68 29.80
N GLU A 42 -3.54 -2.40 30.57
CA GLU A 42 -4.95 -2.70 30.30
C GLU A 42 -5.90 -1.55 30.68
N ARG A 43 -5.35 -0.43 31.18
CA ARG A 43 -6.05 0.79 31.62
C ARG A 43 -6.88 0.60 32.90
N ASN A 44 -6.54 -0.36 33.73
CA ASN A 44 -7.08 -0.47 35.08
C ASN A 44 -6.47 0.61 35.97
N PHE A 45 -7.28 1.14 36.90
CA PHE A 45 -6.85 2.13 37.87
C PHE A 45 -5.75 1.57 38.80
N ILE A 46 -4.68 2.35 39.01
CA ILE A 46 -3.62 2.02 39.97
C ILE A 46 -3.73 2.91 41.21
N ASN A 47 -3.58 4.23 41.04
CA ASN A 47 -3.66 5.20 42.13
C ASN A 47 -4.02 6.61 41.62
N SER A 48 -4.18 7.56 42.55
CA SER A 48 -4.44 8.96 42.21
C SER A 48 -3.86 9.96 43.21
N TYR A 49 -3.70 11.19 42.72
CA TYR A 49 -3.35 12.38 43.48
C TYR A 49 -4.42 13.44 43.23
N VAL A 50 -4.99 14.01 44.29
CA VAL A 50 -6.10 14.97 44.21
C VAL A 50 -5.64 16.33 44.73
N ASN A 51 -6.01 17.40 44.02
CA ASN A 51 -5.64 18.78 44.36
C ASN A 51 -4.12 18.96 44.52
N PHE A 52 -3.35 18.36 43.60
CA PHE A 52 -1.91 18.24 43.70
C PHE A 52 -1.18 19.24 42.79
N VAL A 53 -0.11 19.85 43.30
CA VAL A 53 0.86 20.64 42.54
C VAL A 53 2.26 20.29 43.02
N GLY A 54 3.20 20.08 42.10
CA GLY A 54 4.56 19.65 42.41
C GLY A 54 4.90 18.35 41.68
N THR A 55 5.74 17.51 42.29
CA THR A 55 6.25 16.28 41.67
C THR A 55 5.57 15.04 42.24
N VAL A 56 5.00 14.21 41.37
CA VAL A 56 4.55 12.84 41.69
C VAL A 56 5.49 11.81 41.08
N GLU A 57 5.49 10.61 41.63
CA GLU A 57 6.15 9.44 41.03
C GLU A 57 5.11 8.50 40.43
N SER A 58 5.33 8.04 39.20
CA SER A 58 4.50 7.03 38.56
C SER A 58 4.73 5.65 39.21
N PRO A 59 3.67 4.86 39.47
CA PRO A 59 3.81 3.48 39.96
C PRO A 59 4.65 2.58 39.05
N GLU A 60 5.23 1.51 39.61
CA GLU A 60 6.10 0.56 38.89
C GLU A 60 5.41 -0.17 37.72
N ASN A 61 4.09 -0.29 37.74
CA ASN A 61 3.30 -0.88 36.67
C ASN A 61 2.49 0.15 35.85
N ALA A 62 2.73 1.46 36.03
CA ALA A 62 1.96 2.48 35.34
C ALA A 62 2.42 2.65 33.88
N GLN A 63 1.47 2.55 32.94
CA GLN A 63 1.68 2.82 31.52
C GLN A 63 0.98 4.10 31.06
N TYR A 64 -0.07 4.52 31.76
CA TYR A 64 -0.82 5.73 31.43
C TYR A 64 -1.10 6.58 32.66
N MET A 65 -1.27 7.89 32.43
CA MET A 65 -1.89 8.82 33.36
C MET A 65 -3.03 9.58 32.71
N ARG A 66 -3.96 10.09 33.52
CA ARG A 66 -4.89 11.15 33.13
C ARG A 66 -4.77 12.31 34.09
N VAL A 67 -4.97 13.51 33.57
CA VAL A 67 -4.92 14.74 34.35
C VAL A 67 -6.21 15.51 34.18
N SER A 68 -6.81 15.93 35.30
CA SER A 68 -7.98 16.80 35.31
C SER A 68 -7.67 18.10 36.03
N ILE A 69 -8.09 19.21 35.41
CA ILE A 69 -7.81 20.58 35.86
C ILE A 69 -9.07 21.44 35.73
N VAL A 70 -9.09 22.57 36.42
CA VAL A 70 -10.11 23.60 36.21
C VAL A 70 -9.97 24.17 34.80
N SER A 71 -11.07 24.32 34.07
CA SER A 71 -11.12 24.71 32.65
C SER A 71 -10.37 26.02 32.35
N GLY A 72 -10.41 26.99 33.27
CA GLY A 72 -9.69 28.27 33.15
C GLY A 72 -8.15 28.15 33.10
N LEU A 73 -7.59 26.98 33.43
CA LEU A 73 -6.14 26.73 33.41
C LEU A 73 -5.65 26.11 32.10
N ILE A 74 -6.54 25.76 31.15
CA ILE A 74 -6.20 24.95 29.97
C ILE A 74 -5.02 25.52 29.14
N ASN A 75 -4.93 26.85 29.03
CA ASN A 75 -3.87 27.51 28.25
C ASN A 75 -2.55 27.69 29.01
N ASN A 76 -2.54 27.44 30.32
CA ASN A 76 -1.41 27.70 31.22
C ASN A 76 -0.90 26.44 31.94
N PHE A 77 -1.66 25.35 31.90
CA PHE A 77 -1.30 24.10 32.56
C PHE A 77 -0.17 23.36 31.80
N GLN A 78 0.78 22.84 32.56
CA GLN A 78 1.87 21.99 32.09
C GLN A 78 2.13 20.88 33.11
N ILE A 79 2.28 19.66 32.61
CA ILE A 79 2.86 18.53 33.33
C ILE A 79 3.96 17.92 32.45
N GLN A 80 5.10 17.61 33.05
CA GLN A 80 6.24 17.05 32.32
C GLN A 80 6.97 15.99 33.15
N LYS A 81 7.71 15.10 32.49
CA LYS A 81 8.63 14.18 33.15
C LYS A 81 9.82 14.95 33.73
N GLY A 82 10.21 14.63 34.96
CA GLY A 82 11.32 15.26 35.67
C GLY A 82 10.99 16.65 36.22
N THR A 83 12.02 17.50 36.35
CA THR A 83 11.91 18.86 36.91
C THR A 83 11.11 19.79 36.01
N LEU A 84 10.26 20.64 36.60
CA LEU A 84 9.47 21.63 35.88
C LEU A 84 10.36 22.66 35.16
N THR A 85 10.06 22.92 33.88
CA THR A 85 10.66 24.00 33.08
C THR A 85 9.69 25.17 32.91
N PRO A 86 10.13 26.36 32.44
CA PRO A 86 9.21 27.40 32.01
C PRO A 86 8.14 26.84 31.06
N LYS A 87 6.91 27.38 31.14
CA LYS A 87 5.78 26.90 30.35
C LYS A 87 6.09 26.98 28.86
N GLU A 88 5.93 25.86 28.17
CA GLU A 88 5.91 25.76 26.72
C GLU A 88 4.61 25.10 26.27
N ASP A 89 4.11 25.46 25.09
CA ASP A 89 2.97 24.76 24.51
C ASP A 89 3.37 23.32 24.15
N PHE A 90 2.42 22.40 24.27
CA PHE A 90 2.64 21.01 23.89
C PHE A 90 3.11 20.95 22.43
N SER A 91 4.28 20.38 22.22
CA SER A 91 4.84 20.12 20.90
C SER A 91 5.62 18.81 20.94
N VAL A 92 5.57 18.06 19.84
CA VAL A 92 6.43 16.90 19.68
C VAL A 92 7.84 17.41 19.38
N LYS A 93 8.74 17.27 20.36
CA LYS A 93 10.15 17.68 20.19
C LYS A 93 10.88 16.65 19.34
N MET A 94 10.98 16.94 18.06
CA MET A 94 12.05 16.41 17.22
C MET A 94 13.16 17.47 17.20
N PRO A 95 14.43 17.14 17.48
CA PRO A 95 15.51 18.14 17.49
C PRO A 95 15.57 19.00 16.22
N SER A 96 15.15 18.44 15.08
CA SER A 96 15.13 19.06 13.75
C SER A 96 13.74 19.55 13.29
N LEU A 97 12.69 19.35 14.08
CA LEU A 97 11.31 19.65 13.68
C LEU A 97 10.47 20.10 14.89
N LYS A 98 9.93 21.32 14.82
CA LYS A 98 8.89 21.79 15.77
C LYS A 98 7.56 21.75 15.05
N LEU A 99 6.75 20.74 15.36
CA LEU A 99 5.36 20.67 14.89
C LEU A 99 4.43 21.25 15.94
N THR A 100 3.55 22.14 15.50
CA THR A 100 2.36 22.64 16.19
C THR A 100 1.12 22.14 15.45
N GLU A 101 -0.08 22.23 16.04
CA GLU A 101 -1.34 21.83 15.37
C GLU A 101 -1.50 22.49 13.99
N ASN A 102 -1.06 23.75 13.85
CA ASN A 102 -1.13 24.50 12.59
C ASN A 102 -0.20 23.97 11.48
N ASN A 103 0.74 23.06 11.78
CA ASN A 103 1.63 22.47 10.79
C ASN A 103 1.03 21.27 10.04
N PHE A 104 -0.18 20.84 10.42
CA PHE A 104 -0.86 19.68 9.83
C PHE A 104 -2.00 20.06 8.88
N GLU A 105 -2.28 21.34 8.67
CA GLU A 105 -3.23 21.81 7.66
C GLU A 105 -2.56 21.93 6.28
N GLU A 106 -3.30 21.63 5.22
CA GLU A 106 -2.91 21.85 3.80
C GLU A 106 -1.72 21.05 3.23
N LYS A 107 -1.31 19.92 3.84
CA LYS A 107 -0.23 19.04 3.32
C LYS A 107 1.12 19.75 3.04
N THR A 108 1.32 20.97 3.54
CA THR A 108 2.55 21.74 3.33
C THR A 108 3.22 22.01 4.67
N ILE A 109 4.52 21.73 4.75
CA ILE A 109 5.35 22.15 5.87
C ILE A 109 6.16 23.35 5.38
N PRO A 110 5.89 24.57 5.86
CA PRO A 110 6.72 25.71 5.52
C PRO A 110 8.17 25.41 5.91
N ILE A 111 9.14 25.69 5.02
CA ILE A 111 10.58 25.46 5.31
C ILE A 111 11.04 26.15 6.60
N THR A 112 10.38 27.24 6.99
CA THR A 112 10.59 27.96 8.27
C THR A 112 10.25 27.13 9.50
N SER A 113 9.48 26.05 9.34
CA SER A 113 9.13 25.08 10.39
C SER A 113 10.20 23.99 10.58
N LEU A 114 11.23 23.98 9.71
CA LEU A 114 12.31 23.01 9.70
C LEU A 114 13.60 23.64 10.23
N LYS A 115 14.37 22.89 11.03
CA LYS A 115 15.75 23.24 11.41
C LYS A 115 16.73 22.33 10.67
N ASP A 116 17.97 22.80 10.48
CA ASP A 116 19.05 22.04 9.85
C ASP A 116 18.77 21.62 8.39
N VAL A 117 17.94 22.40 7.70
CA VAL A 117 17.71 22.26 6.26
C VAL A 117 18.90 22.81 5.49
N LYS A 118 19.43 22.01 4.57
CA LYS A 118 20.44 22.39 3.60
C LYS A 118 19.87 22.22 2.20
N ILE A 119 20.38 22.96 1.23
CA ILE A 119 20.08 22.66 -0.17
C ILE A 119 20.76 21.32 -0.50
N GLY A 120 20.06 20.46 -1.25
CA GLY A 120 20.65 19.25 -1.82
C GLY A 120 21.83 19.58 -2.74
N LYS A 121 22.50 18.57 -3.28
CA LYS A 121 23.72 18.82 -4.06
C LYS A 121 23.46 19.55 -5.37
N ASN A 122 22.27 19.40 -5.94
CA ASN A 122 21.86 20.13 -7.13
C ASN A 122 21.40 21.54 -6.74
N LEU A 123 22.14 22.55 -7.20
CA LEU A 123 21.91 23.97 -6.97
C LEU A 123 21.06 24.64 -8.07
N PHE A 124 20.71 23.90 -9.13
CA PHE A 124 19.88 24.41 -10.24
C PHE A 124 18.39 24.17 -9.99
N ASP A 125 17.66 25.23 -9.64
CA ASP A 125 16.22 25.22 -9.48
C ASP A 125 15.51 25.55 -10.80
N LYS A 126 14.91 24.53 -11.45
CA LYS A 126 14.21 24.71 -12.74
C LYS A 126 12.86 25.42 -12.61
N ASP A 127 12.28 25.42 -11.41
CA ASP A 127 10.93 25.92 -11.15
C ASP A 127 10.94 27.42 -10.75
N LYS A 128 12.12 27.96 -10.41
CA LYS A 128 12.36 29.41 -10.31
C LYS A 128 12.46 30.08 -11.68
N ALA A 129 12.26 31.39 -11.71
CA ALA A 129 12.16 32.20 -12.92
C ALA A 129 13.34 31.99 -13.89
N VAL A 130 13.12 31.16 -14.91
CA VAL A 130 14.06 30.95 -16.01
C VAL A 130 13.76 31.91 -17.15
N THR A 131 14.74 32.74 -17.52
CA THR A 131 14.59 33.65 -18.67
C THR A 131 14.87 32.90 -19.97
N HIS A 132 14.02 33.04 -20.99
CA HIS A 132 14.31 32.51 -22.31
C HIS A 132 15.52 33.24 -22.92
N GLY A 133 16.56 32.51 -23.29
CA GLY A 133 17.79 33.08 -23.82
C GLY A 133 19.03 32.34 -23.35
N ARG A 134 20.19 32.86 -23.75
CA ARG A 134 21.50 32.29 -23.43
C ARG A 134 22.35 33.33 -22.71
N VAL A 135 22.96 32.97 -21.58
CA VAL A 135 23.85 33.90 -20.88
C VAL A 135 25.14 34.08 -21.69
N SER A 136 25.60 35.32 -21.82
CA SER A 136 26.80 35.66 -22.56
C SER A 136 28.03 35.52 -21.66
N PRO A 137 29.01 34.67 -22.02
CA PRO A 137 30.24 34.50 -21.25
C PRO A 137 31.22 35.68 -21.40
N THR A 138 30.95 36.62 -22.31
CA THR A 138 31.79 37.80 -22.56
C THR A 138 31.21 39.10 -22.00
N SER A 139 29.91 39.12 -21.67
CA SER A 139 29.23 40.34 -21.17
C SER A 139 28.35 40.11 -19.96
N GLY A 140 28.06 38.87 -19.58
CA GLY A 140 27.12 38.51 -18.51
C GLY A 140 25.66 38.87 -18.82
N GLY A 141 25.37 39.47 -19.97
CA GLY A 141 24.01 39.74 -20.42
C GLY A 141 23.29 38.48 -20.88
N VAL A 142 21.96 38.49 -20.88
CA VAL A 142 21.15 37.43 -21.51
C VAL A 142 20.91 37.81 -22.96
N ASN A 143 21.39 36.98 -23.89
CA ASN A 143 21.07 37.11 -25.30
C ASN A 143 19.74 36.41 -25.60
N THR A 144 18.77 37.17 -26.11
CA THR A 144 17.41 36.72 -26.43
C THR A 144 17.14 36.65 -27.93
N GLU A 145 18.18 36.66 -28.77
CA GLU A 145 18.05 36.42 -30.21
C GLU A 145 17.40 35.04 -30.48
N PRO A 146 16.66 34.85 -31.58
CA PRO A 146 15.86 33.65 -31.83
C PRO A 146 16.61 32.33 -31.64
N GLN A 147 17.86 32.25 -32.08
CA GLN A 147 18.72 31.07 -31.94
C GLN A 147 19.10 30.71 -30.49
N ASN A 148 18.95 31.65 -29.55
CA ASN A 148 19.29 31.48 -28.13
C ASN A 148 18.06 31.20 -27.25
N LEU A 149 16.85 31.34 -27.78
CA LEU A 149 15.59 31.08 -27.05
C LEU A 149 15.36 29.59 -26.70
N VAL A 150 16.17 28.71 -27.30
CA VAL A 150 16.21 27.27 -26.97
C VAL A 150 16.84 26.99 -25.59
N CYS A 151 17.53 27.97 -25.01
CA CYS A 151 18.10 27.87 -23.68
C CYS A 151 17.18 28.49 -22.61
N ARG A 152 17.41 28.09 -21.35
CA ARG A 152 16.77 28.68 -20.16
C ARG A 152 17.83 29.18 -19.22
N VAL A 153 17.90 30.49 -19.02
CA VAL A 153 18.86 31.08 -18.09
C VAL A 153 18.33 30.99 -16.67
N SER A 154 19.10 30.39 -15.76
CA SER A 154 18.81 30.37 -14.33
C SER A 154 18.67 31.79 -13.75
N ASP A 155 18.07 31.87 -12.56
CA ASP A 155 18.29 33.00 -11.66
C ASP A 155 19.76 33.03 -11.21
N TYR A 156 20.17 34.07 -10.49
CA TYR A 156 21.48 34.17 -9.85
C TYR A 156 21.61 33.10 -8.77
N ILE A 157 22.39 32.07 -9.04
CA ILE A 157 22.71 31.00 -8.09
C ILE A 157 23.91 31.46 -7.28
N GLU A 158 23.76 31.49 -5.95
CA GLU A 158 24.83 31.88 -5.04
C GLU A 158 25.94 30.82 -5.02
N ILE A 159 27.19 31.29 -5.05
CA ILE A 159 28.40 30.47 -5.03
C ILE A 159 29.46 31.10 -4.13
N GLU A 160 30.48 30.31 -3.79
CA GLU A 160 31.63 30.71 -3.00
C GLU A 160 32.87 30.85 -3.90
N GLU A 161 33.58 31.97 -3.80
CA GLU A 161 34.83 32.19 -4.53
C GLU A 161 35.88 31.10 -4.24
N GLY A 162 36.65 30.71 -5.26
CA GLY A 162 37.70 29.71 -5.14
C GLY A 162 37.23 28.26 -4.96
N LYS A 163 35.92 28.00 -4.77
CA LYS A 163 35.37 26.63 -4.73
C LYS A 163 35.21 26.06 -6.14
N TRP A 164 35.29 24.75 -6.25
CA TRP A 164 35.03 24.04 -7.50
C TRP A 164 33.54 23.76 -7.67
N TYR A 165 33.06 24.00 -8.89
CA TYR A 165 31.72 23.68 -9.32
C TYR A 165 31.75 22.85 -10.58
N SER A 166 30.71 22.04 -10.79
CA SER A 166 30.57 21.20 -11.96
C SER A 166 29.14 21.14 -12.45
N LYS A 167 28.98 20.82 -13.73
CA LYS A 167 27.71 20.64 -14.42
C LYS A 167 27.71 19.30 -15.14
N ASN A 168 26.62 18.56 -15.05
CA ASN A 168 26.53 17.21 -15.64
C ASN A 168 26.18 17.22 -17.14
N LYS A 169 25.67 18.34 -17.66
CA LYS A 169 25.34 18.53 -19.08
C LYS A 169 25.95 19.87 -19.58
N PRO A 170 26.10 20.05 -20.90
CA PRO A 170 26.55 21.31 -21.47
C PRO A 170 25.57 22.46 -21.16
N ALA A 171 26.11 23.56 -20.63
CA ALA A 171 25.35 24.80 -20.43
C ALA A 171 26.29 26.00 -20.48
N THR A 172 25.85 27.11 -21.06
CA THR A 172 26.65 28.34 -20.99
C THR A 172 26.60 28.92 -19.59
N TYR A 173 27.66 29.56 -19.11
CA TYR A 173 27.64 30.22 -17.81
C TYR A 173 28.36 31.58 -17.80
N ALA A 174 28.03 32.41 -16.80
CA ALA A 174 28.72 33.65 -16.49
C ALA A 174 28.74 33.88 -14.97
N PHE A 175 29.81 34.51 -14.48
CA PHE A 175 30.00 34.85 -13.08
C PHE A 175 29.70 36.31 -12.80
N TYR A 176 29.28 36.59 -11.58
CA TYR A 176 28.94 37.93 -11.13
C TYR A 176 29.39 38.15 -9.68
N ASP A 177 29.72 39.39 -9.36
CA ASP A 177 30.05 39.82 -8.00
C ASP A 177 28.80 39.99 -7.11
N ALA A 178 28.98 40.42 -5.86
CA ALA A 178 27.89 40.65 -4.91
C ALA A 178 26.89 41.74 -5.35
N PHE A 179 27.28 42.63 -6.27
CA PHE A 179 26.43 43.66 -6.87
C PHE A 179 25.77 43.18 -8.18
N LYS A 180 25.93 41.89 -8.53
CA LYS A 180 25.48 41.27 -9.79
C LYS A 180 26.16 41.87 -11.03
N THR A 181 27.36 42.43 -10.86
CA THR A 181 28.20 42.92 -11.96
C THR A 181 28.97 41.75 -12.58
N PHE A 182 28.97 41.66 -13.90
CA PHE A 182 29.64 40.59 -14.62
C PHE A 182 31.15 40.56 -14.36
N ILE A 183 31.67 39.35 -14.09
CA ILE A 183 33.10 39.09 -13.92
C ILE A 183 33.58 38.33 -15.17
N PRO A 184 34.43 38.95 -16.02
CA PRO A 184 35.02 38.26 -17.15
C PRO A 184 36.03 37.22 -16.65
N VAL A 185 35.91 35.98 -17.15
CA VAL A 185 36.83 34.90 -16.80
C VAL A 185 37.50 34.36 -18.07
N THR A 186 38.82 34.28 -18.00
CA THR A 186 39.65 33.55 -18.96
C THR A 186 40.38 32.44 -18.21
N TYR A 187 40.21 31.20 -18.64
CA TYR A 187 41.13 30.11 -18.28
C TYR A 187 42.05 29.90 -19.45
N ASP A 188 43.33 29.57 -19.22
CA ASP A 188 44.33 29.28 -20.27
C ASP A 188 44.49 30.29 -21.43
N GLY A 189 43.96 31.51 -21.28
CA GLY A 189 43.97 32.55 -22.32
C GLY A 189 42.74 32.53 -23.25
N THR A 190 41.77 31.64 -23.02
CA THR A 190 40.50 31.59 -23.75
C THR A 190 39.30 31.91 -22.85
N THR A 191 38.29 32.57 -23.42
CA THR A 191 37.04 32.88 -22.71
C THR A 191 36.17 31.62 -22.69
N HIS A 192 36.05 30.98 -21.53
CA HIS A 192 35.28 29.75 -21.38
C HIS A 192 33.83 30.05 -21.02
N GLY A 193 32.93 29.72 -21.93
CA GLY A 193 31.50 29.90 -21.74
C GLY A 193 30.69 28.62 -21.80
N SER A 194 31.03 27.65 -22.64
CA SER A 194 30.21 26.45 -22.89
C SER A 194 30.92 25.11 -22.62
N ASP A 195 32.24 25.05 -22.76
CA ASP A 195 32.93 23.79 -23.09
C ASP A 195 33.57 23.08 -21.88
N VAL A 196 33.50 23.70 -20.69
CA VAL A 196 34.09 23.13 -19.46
C VAL A 196 32.98 22.70 -18.50
N ASN A 197 32.98 21.42 -18.14
CA ASN A 197 32.01 20.82 -17.20
C ASN A 197 32.41 20.96 -15.73
N SER A 198 33.62 21.45 -15.43
CA SER A 198 34.08 21.68 -14.06
C SER A 198 35.07 22.84 -14.01
N PHE A 199 34.86 23.78 -13.10
CA PHE A 199 35.60 25.02 -13.03
C PHE A 199 35.66 25.55 -11.59
N PRO A 200 36.72 26.25 -11.18
CA PRO A 200 36.71 27.02 -9.95
C PRO A 200 35.86 28.29 -10.10
N ALA A 201 35.26 28.78 -9.04
CA ALA A 201 34.71 30.13 -9.02
C ALA A 201 35.86 31.16 -8.99
N PRO A 202 35.87 32.17 -9.88
CA PRO A 202 36.94 33.17 -9.92
C PRO A 202 36.90 34.07 -8.67
N THR A 203 38.00 34.77 -8.41
CA THR A 203 38.08 35.76 -7.32
C THR A 203 36.97 36.80 -7.44
N GLY A 204 36.29 37.08 -6.32
CA GLY A 204 35.20 38.06 -6.26
C GLY A 204 33.84 37.56 -6.76
N ALA A 205 33.72 36.32 -7.25
CA ALA A 205 32.43 35.77 -7.65
C ALA A 205 31.54 35.46 -6.44
N LYS A 206 30.30 35.96 -6.50
CA LYS A 206 29.24 35.68 -5.54
C LYS A 206 28.07 34.93 -6.17
N TYR A 207 27.85 35.14 -7.47
CA TYR A 207 26.77 34.49 -8.20
C TYR A 207 27.26 33.91 -9.52
N ILE A 208 26.54 32.90 -9.99
CA ILE A 208 26.64 32.34 -11.33
C ILE A 208 25.26 32.28 -11.96
N ARG A 209 25.20 32.42 -13.28
CA ARG A 209 24.01 32.07 -14.06
C ARG A 209 24.40 31.05 -15.10
N LEU A 210 23.52 30.07 -15.31
CA LEU A 210 23.70 28.99 -16.28
C LEU A 210 22.56 29.01 -17.29
N SER A 211 22.83 28.64 -18.53
CA SER A 211 21.81 28.52 -19.57
C SER A 211 21.84 27.14 -20.24
N PRO A 212 21.32 26.09 -19.58
CA PRO A 212 21.10 24.79 -20.20
C PRO A 212 20.08 24.87 -21.34
N HIS A 213 20.11 23.86 -22.21
CA HIS A 213 19.13 23.69 -23.27
C HIS A 213 17.80 23.17 -22.68
N TRP A 214 16.65 23.51 -23.31
CA TRP A 214 15.33 23.20 -22.76
C TRP A 214 15.05 21.69 -22.56
N TYR A 215 15.62 20.81 -23.40
CA TYR A 215 15.46 19.35 -23.25
C TYR A 215 16.29 18.76 -22.10
N ASP A 216 17.31 19.47 -21.60
CA ASP A 216 18.17 18.98 -20.52
C ASP A 216 17.65 19.36 -19.13
N LEU A 217 16.62 20.21 -19.04
CA LEU A 217 16.19 20.82 -17.77
C LEU A 217 15.81 19.82 -16.69
N ASP A 218 15.16 18.72 -17.08
CA ASP A 218 14.69 17.70 -16.14
C ASP A 218 15.83 16.87 -15.56
N GLU A 219 17.02 16.90 -16.18
CA GLU A 219 18.21 16.16 -15.78
C GLU A 219 19.44 17.07 -15.53
N PHE A 220 19.26 18.39 -15.58
CA PHE A 220 20.37 19.32 -15.41
C PHE A 220 20.74 19.45 -13.93
N GLN A 221 22.02 19.26 -13.64
CA GLN A 221 22.60 19.41 -12.32
C GLN A 221 23.78 20.36 -12.38
N PHE A 222 23.76 21.35 -11.50
CA PHE A 222 24.88 22.21 -11.17
C PHE A 222 25.21 22.01 -9.69
N GLU A 223 26.45 21.72 -9.34
CA GLU A 223 26.82 21.34 -7.97
C GLU A 223 28.21 21.84 -7.58
N GLN A 224 28.44 22.02 -6.27
CA GLN A 224 29.74 22.39 -5.72
C GLN A 224 30.65 21.15 -5.58
N ASN A 225 31.18 20.67 -6.68
CA ASN A 225 32.17 19.59 -6.73
C ASN A 225 33.15 19.81 -7.89
N SER A 226 34.34 19.21 -7.81
CA SER A 226 35.33 19.23 -8.90
C SER A 226 35.01 18.27 -10.05
N ARG A 227 33.98 17.43 -9.90
CA ARG A 227 33.46 16.50 -10.91
C ARG A 227 31.95 16.34 -10.76
N PRO A 228 31.19 16.17 -11.85
CA PRO A 228 29.77 15.86 -11.77
C PRO A 228 29.53 14.51 -11.08
N THR A 229 28.50 14.46 -10.25
CA THR A 229 27.99 13.24 -9.60
C THR A 229 26.73 12.75 -10.29
N SER A 230 26.22 11.57 -9.89
CA SER A 230 24.91 11.07 -10.37
C SER A 230 23.82 12.11 -10.14
N TYR A 231 22.92 12.27 -11.10
CA TYR A 231 21.84 13.25 -11.03
C TYR A 231 20.98 13.08 -9.77
N GLU A 232 20.68 14.19 -9.12
CA GLU A 232 19.68 14.36 -8.07
C GLU A 232 18.82 15.58 -8.43
N LYS A 233 17.51 15.45 -8.25
CA LYS A 233 16.59 16.58 -8.46
C LYS A 233 16.91 17.69 -7.45
N PHE A 234 16.82 18.95 -7.87
CA PHE A 234 16.87 20.08 -6.94
C PHE A 234 15.86 19.90 -5.80
N GLY A 235 16.30 20.14 -4.57
CA GLY A 235 15.50 19.97 -3.38
C GLY A 235 16.30 20.36 -2.14
N TYR A 236 15.65 20.24 -0.98
CA TYR A 236 16.28 20.48 0.31
C TYR A 236 16.52 19.15 1.03
N VAL A 237 17.66 19.03 1.69
CA VAL A 237 18.03 17.89 2.54
C VAL A 237 18.03 18.32 4.00
N ILE A 238 17.54 17.47 4.88
CA ILE A 238 17.58 17.69 6.33
C ILE A 238 18.74 16.86 6.88
N ASP A 239 19.75 17.52 7.42
CA ASP A 239 20.91 16.82 7.95
C ASP A 239 20.51 16.01 9.20
N LYS A 240 20.86 14.72 9.24
CA LYS A 240 20.51 13.78 10.33
C LYS A 240 19.02 13.49 10.52
N LEU A 241 18.18 13.62 9.49
CA LEU A 241 16.82 13.06 9.54
C LEU A 241 16.90 11.53 9.65
N LEU A 242 16.89 11.03 10.88
CA LEU A 242 16.83 9.62 11.16
C LEU A 242 15.36 9.19 11.03
N ILE A 243 14.92 8.86 9.81
CA ILE A 243 13.69 8.10 9.64
C ILE A 243 14.00 6.69 10.14
N LYS A 244 13.69 6.42 11.41
CA LYS A 244 13.53 5.03 11.82
C LYS A 244 12.27 4.55 11.12
N THR A 245 12.42 3.78 10.04
CA THR A 245 11.56 2.62 9.91
C THR A 245 11.71 1.90 11.24
N ASN A 246 10.66 1.83 12.05
CA ASN A 246 10.71 0.99 13.23
C ASN A 246 11.20 -0.37 12.73
N ASN A 247 12.42 -0.77 13.11
CA ASN A 247 12.87 -2.15 12.93
C ASN A 247 11.98 -2.97 13.87
N LEU A 248 10.72 -3.16 13.47
CA LEU A 248 9.88 -4.18 14.02
C LEU A 248 10.62 -5.49 13.76
N PRO A 249 10.66 -6.41 14.74
CA PRO A 249 11.24 -7.72 14.50
C PRO A 249 10.59 -8.32 13.25
N THR A 250 11.38 -8.46 12.20
CA THR A 250 10.95 -9.06 10.95
C THR A 250 11.02 -10.57 11.13
N LYS A 251 9.94 -11.27 10.78
CA LYS A 251 10.00 -12.72 10.79
C LYS A 251 10.57 -13.25 9.48
N TYR A 252 11.48 -14.20 9.58
CA TYR A 252 12.09 -14.85 8.42
C TYR A 252 11.65 -16.31 8.31
N PRO A 253 11.33 -16.79 7.10
CA PRO A 253 10.96 -18.17 6.87
C PRO A 253 12.19 -19.07 6.93
N VAL A 254 12.04 -20.21 7.61
CA VAL A 254 13.02 -21.30 7.64
C VAL A 254 12.27 -22.63 7.44
N PRO A 255 12.60 -23.39 6.36
CA PRO A 255 13.52 -23.01 5.28
C PRO A 255 13.00 -21.85 4.44
N ALA A 256 13.89 -21.16 3.71
CA ALA A 256 13.50 -20.05 2.83
C ALA A 256 12.77 -20.52 1.56
N ILE A 257 12.98 -21.77 1.14
CA ILE A 257 12.29 -22.43 0.02
C ILE A 257 11.63 -23.70 0.57
N VAL A 258 10.41 -23.96 0.14
CA VAL A 258 9.65 -25.15 0.57
C VAL A 258 9.87 -26.32 -0.37
N SER A 259 9.67 -27.54 0.14
CA SER A 259 9.51 -28.73 -0.71
C SER A 259 8.03 -28.90 -1.02
N GLU A 260 7.71 -29.08 -2.29
CA GLU A 260 6.36 -29.24 -2.80
C GLU A 260 6.05 -30.69 -3.23
N GLU A 261 4.78 -31.05 -3.15
CA GLU A 261 4.20 -32.17 -3.85
C GLU A 261 3.26 -31.63 -4.94
N ILE A 262 3.53 -31.98 -6.20
CA ILE A 262 2.67 -31.65 -7.35
C ILE A 262 2.11 -32.95 -7.92
N TYR A 263 0.79 -33.10 -7.93
CA TYR A 263 0.15 -34.33 -8.39
C TYR A 263 -1.22 -34.08 -9.04
N ARG A 264 -1.67 -35.06 -9.84
CA ARG A 264 -3.00 -35.05 -10.47
C ARG A 264 -3.95 -35.99 -9.73
N VAL A 265 -5.19 -35.58 -9.61
CA VAL A 265 -6.25 -36.39 -8.98
C VAL A 265 -7.33 -36.77 -10.01
N GLY A 266 -6.89 -37.39 -11.10
CA GLY A 266 -7.76 -37.84 -12.20
C GLY A 266 -8.18 -36.70 -13.15
N ASN A 267 -9.48 -36.54 -13.35
CA ASN A 267 -10.09 -35.50 -14.19
C ASN A 267 -9.71 -34.09 -13.74
N THR A 268 -9.98 -33.07 -14.57
CA THR A 268 -9.76 -31.67 -14.19
C THR A 268 -10.63 -31.32 -12.99
N LYS A 269 -9.97 -31.05 -11.85
CA LYS A 269 -10.57 -30.57 -10.62
C LYS A 269 -9.94 -29.24 -10.25
N SER A 270 -10.72 -28.40 -9.57
CA SER A 270 -10.26 -27.12 -9.07
C SER A 270 -10.65 -26.96 -7.61
N VAL A 271 -9.62 -27.07 -6.76
CA VAL A 271 -9.65 -26.74 -5.35
C VAL A 271 -9.92 -25.26 -5.23
N SER A 272 -11.05 -24.91 -4.67
CA SER A 272 -11.55 -23.53 -4.64
C SER A 272 -11.71 -22.99 -3.23
N TYR A 273 -11.83 -23.87 -2.23
CA TYR A 273 -12.09 -23.46 -0.86
C TYR A 273 -11.55 -24.46 0.16
N VAL A 274 -11.17 -23.97 1.34
CA VAL A 274 -10.87 -24.74 2.54
C VAL A 274 -11.79 -24.23 3.64
N ASP A 275 -12.56 -25.10 4.27
CA ASP A 275 -13.47 -24.69 5.35
C ASP A 275 -12.77 -24.59 6.71
N ASN A 276 -13.52 -24.14 7.71
CA ASN A 276 -12.99 -23.93 9.07
C ASN A 276 -12.51 -25.23 9.75
N ASN A 277 -12.95 -26.40 9.29
CA ASN A 277 -12.47 -27.70 9.78
C ASN A 277 -11.24 -28.18 9.00
N GLY A 278 -10.84 -27.45 7.96
CA GLY A 278 -9.76 -27.83 7.07
C GLY A 278 -10.21 -28.73 5.92
N VAL A 279 -11.49 -28.97 5.71
CA VAL A 279 -11.90 -29.78 4.54
C VAL A 279 -11.66 -28.99 3.27
N ILE A 280 -11.02 -29.64 2.29
CA ILE A 280 -10.73 -29.07 0.98
C ILE A 280 -11.92 -29.33 0.07
N TRP A 281 -12.42 -28.29 -0.58
CA TRP A 281 -13.58 -28.33 -1.45
C TRP A 281 -13.18 -28.02 -2.89
N ALA A 282 -13.66 -28.86 -3.80
CA ALA A 282 -13.33 -28.76 -5.22
C ALA A 282 -14.57 -28.91 -6.11
N THR A 283 -14.53 -28.25 -7.26
CA THR A 283 -15.44 -28.54 -8.36
C THR A 283 -14.73 -29.37 -9.43
N THR A 284 -15.51 -30.04 -10.26
CA THR A 284 -15.00 -30.87 -11.35
C THR A 284 -15.59 -30.44 -12.69
N SER A 285 -14.90 -30.80 -13.78
CA SER A 285 -15.43 -30.63 -15.15
C SER A 285 -16.71 -31.45 -15.44
N PHE A 286 -17.22 -32.22 -14.47
CA PHE A 286 -18.42 -33.05 -14.56
C PHE A 286 -19.56 -32.51 -13.69
N ASN A 287 -19.53 -31.22 -13.34
CA ASN A 287 -20.56 -30.54 -12.57
C ASN A 287 -20.79 -31.15 -11.17
N LYS A 288 -19.73 -31.72 -10.58
CA LYS A 288 -19.75 -32.25 -9.20
C LYS A 288 -19.00 -31.34 -8.25
N VAL A 289 -19.50 -31.26 -7.02
CA VAL A 289 -18.79 -30.74 -5.87
C VAL A 289 -18.24 -31.91 -5.06
N GLU A 290 -16.96 -31.85 -4.75
CA GLU A 290 -16.24 -32.89 -4.02
C GLU A 290 -15.51 -32.30 -2.82
N SER A 291 -15.26 -33.13 -1.81
CA SER A 291 -14.48 -32.78 -0.63
C SER A 291 -13.33 -33.75 -0.40
N SER A 292 -12.26 -33.27 0.25
CA SER A 292 -11.10 -34.07 0.62
C SER A 292 -10.43 -33.58 1.90
N GLU A 293 -9.92 -34.50 2.72
CA GLU A 293 -9.15 -34.18 3.91
C GLU A 293 -7.66 -33.99 3.63
N ASP A 294 -7.13 -34.60 2.57
CA ASP A 294 -5.69 -34.63 2.27
C ASP A 294 -5.34 -33.99 0.91
N GLY A 295 -6.35 -33.68 0.10
CA GLY A 295 -6.22 -33.17 -1.26
C GLY A 295 -5.89 -34.25 -2.28
N LYS A 296 -5.87 -35.53 -1.89
CA LYS A 296 -5.59 -36.69 -2.76
C LYS A 296 -6.83 -37.57 -2.93
N ASN A 297 -7.58 -37.78 -1.86
CA ASN A 297 -8.76 -38.63 -1.83
C ASN A 297 -10.01 -37.77 -1.77
N PHE A 298 -10.65 -37.56 -2.92
CA PHE A 298 -11.88 -36.78 -3.03
C PHE A 298 -13.12 -37.66 -3.05
N THR A 299 -14.16 -37.20 -2.39
CA THR A 299 -15.49 -37.83 -2.38
C THR A 299 -16.52 -36.86 -2.94
N VAL A 300 -17.42 -37.34 -3.80
CA VAL A 300 -18.54 -36.54 -4.31
C VAL A 300 -19.50 -36.22 -3.17
N VAL A 301 -19.73 -34.94 -2.95
CA VAL A 301 -20.66 -34.42 -1.93
C VAL A 301 -21.97 -34.01 -2.57
N PHE A 302 -21.94 -33.42 -3.77
CA PHE A 302 -23.15 -32.94 -4.43
C PHE A 302 -23.03 -32.98 -5.95
N ASP A 303 -24.15 -33.29 -6.62
CA ASP A 303 -24.29 -33.28 -8.07
C ASP A 303 -25.10 -32.07 -8.53
N VAL A 304 -24.44 -31.11 -9.17
CA VAL A 304 -25.08 -29.87 -9.62
C VAL A 304 -25.79 -30.06 -10.96
N THR A 305 -25.50 -31.14 -11.71
CA THR A 305 -26.01 -31.37 -13.06
C THR A 305 -27.53 -31.18 -13.22
N PRO A 306 -28.40 -31.67 -12.31
CA PRO A 306 -29.86 -31.51 -12.45
C PRO A 306 -30.37 -30.05 -12.37
N TYR A 307 -29.53 -29.11 -11.91
CA TYR A 307 -29.87 -27.71 -11.69
C TYR A 307 -29.31 -26.76 -12.76
N LEU A 308 -28.60 -27.34 -13.74
CA LEU A 308 -27.98 -26.62 -14.85
C LEU A 308 -28.91 -26.58 -16.06
N ASN A 309 -28.90 -25.45 -16.77
CA ASN A 309 -29.56 -25.31 -18.06
C ASN A 309 -28.78 -26.02 -19.18
N ASP A 310 -29.40 -26.14 -20.35
CA ASP A 310 -28.73 -26.68 -21.54
C ASP A 310 -27.45 -25.89 -21.87
N GLY A 311 -26.33 -26.62 -22.00
CA GLY A 311 -25.00 -26.05 -22.27
C GLY A 311 -24.37 -25.29 -21.09
N GLU A 312 -25.00 -25.33 -19.91
CA GLU A 312 -24.47 -24.71 -18.70
C GLU A 312 -23.56 -25.68 -17.94
N THR A 313 -22.47 -25.15 -17.39
CA THR A 313 -21.53 -25.88 -16.54
C THR A 313 -21.21 -25.10 -15.28
N ILE A 314 -20.87 -25.80 -14.20
CA ILE A 314 -20.31 -25.14 -13.02
C ILE A 314 -18.96 -24.49 -13.37
N SER A 315 -18.73 -23.30 -12.86
CA SER A 315 -17.44 -22.62 -12.96
C SER A 315 -16.41 -23.33 -12.08
N LEU A 316 -15.24 -23.65 -12.64
CA LEU A 316 -14.24 -24.44 -11.92
C LEU A 316 -13.67 -23.72 -10.70
N HIS A 317 -13.72 -22.39 -10.63
CA HIS A 317 -13.06 -21.64 -9.56
C HIS A 317 -14.03 -20.93 -8.59
N ALA A 318 -15.34 -21.19 -8.71
CA ALA A 318 -16.39 -20.49 -7.99
C ALA A 318 -17.13 -21.42 -7.03
N LEU A 319 -16.55 -21.73 -5.88
CA LEU A 319 -17.19 -22.60 -4.89
C LEU A 319 -16.87 -22.14 -3.48
N TYR A 320 -17.92 -21.97 -2.68
CA TYR A 320 -17.84 -21.86 -1.23
C TYR A 320 -18.76 -22.87 -0.56
N VAL A 321 -18.37 -23.25 0.66
CA VAL A 321 -19.27 -23.90 1.60
C VAL A 321 -19.45 -22.99 2.80
N SER A 322 -20.70 -22.58 3.06
CA SER A 322 -21.04 -21.74 4.19
C SER A 322 -20.80 -22.48 5.51
N ASP A 323 -20.72 -21.73 6.61
CA ASP A 323 -20.57 -22.33 7.94
C ASP A 323 -21.81 -23.15 8.36
N THR A 324 -22.96 -22.96 7.70
CA THR A 324 -24.17 -23.80 7.88
C THR A 324 -24.19 -25.03 6.98
N GLY A 325 -23.20 -25.15 6.08
CA GLY A 325 -23.07 -26.29 5.17
C GLY A 325 -23.62 -26.05 3.77
N ARG A 326 -24.26 -24.92 3.47
CA ARG A 326 -24.74 -24.60 2.12
C ARG A 326 -23.59 -24.58 1.13
N ILE A 327 -23.81 -25.12 -0.05
CA ILE A 327 -22.91 -25.03 -1.19
C ILE A 327 -23.32 -23.82 -2.02
N ILE A 328 -22.38 -22.94 -2.31
CA ILE A 328 -22.55 -21.79 -3.19
C ILE A 328 -21.62 -21.95 -4.38
N CYS A 329 -22.17 -21.98 -5.59
CA CYS A 329 -21.36 -22.06 -6.80
C CYS A 329 -21.93 -21.24 -7.95
N SER A 330 -21.06 -20.74 -8.83
CA SER A 330 -21.50 -20.07 -10.05
C SER A 330 -21.31 -20.93 -11.30
N THR A 331 -21.95 -20.53 -12.38
CA THR A 331 -21.92 -21.22 -13.66
C THR A 331 -21.21 -20.40 -14.73
N ASN A 332 -20.93 -21.03 -15.87
CA ASN A 332 -20.43 -20.35 -17.06
C ASN A 332 -21.46 -19.41 -17.74
N GLN A 333 -22.73 -19.42 -17.29
CA GLN A 333 -23.81 -18.56 -17.84
C GLN A 333 -24.25 -17.44 -16.89
N GLY A 334 -23.41 -17.06 -15.92
CA GLY A 334 -23.72 -15.92 -15.06
C GLY A 334 -24.55 -16.25 -13.83
N ARG A 335 -25.04 -17.48 -13.67
CA ARG A 335 -25.92 -17.85 -12.55
C ARG A 335 -25.11 -18.21 -11.32
N THR A 336 -25.62 -17.86 -10.14
CA THR A 336 -25.13 -18.34 -8.85
C THR A 336 -26.21 -19.21 -8.22
N LEU A 337 -25.84 -20.45 -7.90
CA LEU A 337 -26.69 -21.46 -7.30
C LEU A 337 -26.30 -21.67 -5.83
N VAL A 338 -27.30 -21.88 -4.99
CA VAL A 338 -27.13 -22.11 -3.55
C VAL A 338 -27.92 -23.34 -3.14
N SER A 339 -27.32 -24.22 -2.34
CA SER A 339 -28.02 -25.36 -1.78
C SER A 339 -28.79 -25.01 -0.50
N ASP A 340 -29.75 -25.86 -0.13
CA ASP A 340 -30.17 -26.00 1.27
C ASP A 340 -29.03 -26.46 2.18
N GLU A 341 -29.19 -26.34 3.50
CA GLU A 341 -28.13 -26.67 4.47
C GLU A 341 -27.83 -28.17 4.50
N GLU A 342 -28.87 -28.97 4.29
CA GLU A 342 -28.84 -30.42 4.19
C GLU A 342 -28.29 -30.92 2.84
N ARG A 343 -28.07 -30.02 1.88
CA ARG A 343 -27.54 -30.31 0.54
C ARG A 343 -28.38 -31.36 -0.20
N THR A 344 -29.70 -31.23 -0.12
CA THR A 344 -30.65 -32.07 -0.86
C THR A 344 -31.16 -31.39 -2.12
N THR A 345 -31.12 -30.06 -2.18
CA THR A 345 -31.58 -29.28 -3.34
C THR A 345 -30.75 -28.03 -3.59
N MET A 346 -30.88 -27.43 -4.77
CA MET A 346 -30.28 -26.14 -5.13
C MET A 346 -31.29 -25.22 -5.79
N PHE A 347 -31.14 -23.92 -5.54
CA PHE A 347 -31.92 -22.86 -6.16
C PHE A 347 -31.01 -21.80 -6.74
N GLU A 348 -31.51 -21.05 -7.72
CA GLU A 348 -30.82 -19.87 -8.24
C GLU A 348 -30.97 -18.72 -7.25
N ALA A 349 -29.85 -18.20 -6.78
CA ALA A 349 -29.81 -17.03 -5.91
C ALA A 349 -29.92 -15.74 -6.73
N PHE A 350 -29.09 -15.61 -7.77
CA PHE A 350 -29.08 -14.48 -8.69
C PHE A 350 -28.35 -14.83 -9.98
N LYS A 351 -28.47 -13.94 -10.98
CA LYS A 351 -27.72 -14.01 -12.24
C LYS A 351 -27.03 -12.67 -12.50
N PHE A 352 -25.73 -12.71 -12.73
CA PHE A 352 -24.95 -11.54 -13.12
C PHE A 352 -25.45 -11.00 -14.48
N LYS A 353 -25.53 -9.68 -14.60
CA LYS A 353 -25.93 -8.94 -15.80
C LYS A 353 -25.09 -9.33 -17.01
N ALA A 354 -23.77 -9.48 -16.84
CA ALA A 354 -22.87 -9.88 -17.91
C ALA A 354 -23.23 -11.26 -18.52
N GLY A 355 -24.02 -12.09 -17.83
CA GLY A 355 -24.46 -13.38 -18.34
C GLY A 355 -23.35 -14.43 -18.45
N ILE A 356 -22.19 -14.14 -17.87
CA ILE A 356 -21.00 -15.00 -17.85
C ILE A 356 -20.25 -14.83 -16.53
N THR A 357 -19.62 -15.90 -16.04
CA THR A 357 -18.70 -15.83 -14.90
C THR A 357 -17.43 -16.65 -15.15
N TYR A 358 -16.27 -16.04 -14.92
CA TYR A 358 -15.00 -16.73 -14.75
C TYR A 358 -14.41 -16.38 -13.39
N ILE A 359 -14.93 -16.99 -12.33
CA ILE A 359 -14.61 -16.59 -10.96
C ILE A 359 -13.30 -17.25 -10.49
N ASN A 360 -12.23 -17.20 -11.30
CA ASN A 360 -10.87 -17.42 -10.78
C ASN A 360 -10.35 -16.21 -9.97
N ARG A 361 -11.18 -15.19 -9.87
CA ARG A 361 -10.97 -13.90 -9.23
C ARG A 361 -12.27 -13.45 -8.58
N GLY A 362 -12.24 -12.41 -7.74
CA GLY A 362 -13.48 -11.70 -7.46
C GLY A 362 -14.46 -12.44 -6.57
N HIS A 363 -13.97 -13.09 -5.51
CA HIS A 363 -14.82 -13.72 -4.50
C HIS A 363 -14.15 -13.69 -3.13
N CYS A 364 -14.93 -13.58 -2.07
CA CYS A 364 -14.44 -13.57 -0.69
C CYS A 364 -15.49 -14.18 0.25
N LYS A 365 -15.05 -14.87 1.29
CA LYS A 365 -15.91 -15.31 2.41
C LYS A 365 -15.24 -14.99 3.73
N TYR A 366 -16.03 -14.46 4.68
CA TYR A 366 -15.62 -14.28 6.06
C TYR A 366 -16.80 -14.56 6.99
N GLY A 367 -16.74 -15.68 7.71
CA GLY A 367 -17.85 -16.17 8.51
C GLY A 367 -19.14 -16.29 7.69
N LYS A 368 -20.18 -15.56 8.11
CA LYS A 368 -21.48 -15.49 7.43
C LYS A 368 -21.51 -14.65 6.15
N TYR A 369 -20.50 -13.80 5.95
CA TYR A 369 -20.45 -12.90 4.82
C TYR A 369 -19.84 -13.60 3.61
N ILE A 370 -20.50 -13.51 2.47
CA ILE A 370 -20.05 -14.09 1.20
C ILE A 370 -20.17 -13.01 0.12
N PHE A 371 -19.11 -12.81 -0.65
CA PHE A 371 -19.04 -11.82 -1.73
C PHE A 371 -18.70 -12.52 -3.03
N MET A 372 -19.41 -12.17 -4.09
CA MET A 372 -19.20 -12.71 -5.43
C MET A 372 -19.27 -11.58 -6.44
N SER A 373 -18.22 -11.40 -7.21
CA SER A 373 -18.20 -10.44 -8.31
C SER A 373 -18.28 -11.13 -9.67
N SER A 374 -18.82 -10.42 -10.65
CA SER A 374 -18.76 -10.85 -12.04
C SER A 374 -17.32 -10.71 -12.57
N TYR A 375 -16.89 -11.67 -13.38
CA TYR A 375 -15.69 -11.58 -14.22
C TYR A 375 -16.04 -12.21 -15.58
N GLY A 376 -15.56 -11.63 -16.68
CA GLY A 376 -16.05 -11.94 -18.03
C GLY A 376 -15.11 -11.51 -19.13
N GLU A 377 -15.55 -11.72 -20.37
CA GLU A 377 -14.85 -11.25 -21.57
C GLU A 377 -14.91 -9.72 -21.69
N LYS A 378 -13.77 -9.16 -22.10
CA LYS A 378 -13.66 -7.78 -22.56
C LYS A 378 -14.33 -7.63 -23.92
N GLY A 379 -14.67 -6.40 -24.28
CA GLY A 379 -15.20 -6.07 -25.61
C GLY A 379 -16.69 -6.38 -25.78
N THR A 380 -17.40 -6.70 -24.69
CA THR A 380 -18.83 -7.02 -24.72
C THR A 380 -19.67 -5.76 -24.47
N ASP A 381 -20.88 -5.71 -25.04
CA ASP A 381 -21.83 -4.60 -24.81
C ASP A 381 -22.25 -4.48 -23.34
N ASN A 382 -22.01 -5.53 -22.53
CA ASN A 382 -22.45 -5.62 -21.15
C ASN A 382 -21.32 -6.16 -20.24
N PRO A 383 -20.35 -5.30 -19.88
CA PRO A 383 -19.16 -5.71 -19.16
C PRO A 383 -19.46 -6.21 -17.73
N PRO A 384 -18.61 -7.12 -17.20
CA PRO A 384 -18.68 -7.61 -15.82
C PRO A 384 -18.36 -6.48 -14.84
N ARG A 385 -19.31 -6.13 -13.97
CA ARG A 385 -19.24 -4.93 -13.12
C ARG A 385 -19.98 -5.00 -11.80
N GLU A 386 -20.53 -6.16 -11.46
CA GLU A 386 -21.39 -6.32 -10.30
C GLU A 386 -20.70 -7.08 -9.18
N VAL A 387 -21.00 -6.70 -7.94
CA VAL A 387 -20.69 -7.47 -6.74
C VAL A 387 -21.98 -7.72 -5.96
N TYR A 388 -22.26 -9.00 -5.70
CA TYR A 388 -23.32 -9.44 -4.82
C TYR A 388 -22.72 -9.87 -3.48
N MET A 389 -23.49 -9.65 -2.42
CA MET A 389 -23.15 -10.01 -1.06
C MET A 389 -24.30 -10.77 -0.40
N SER A 390 -23.97 -11.80 0.37
CA SER A 390 -24.85 -12.40 1.38
C SER A 390 -24.31 -12.08 2.77
N ALA A 391 -25.22 -11.85 3.71
CA ALA A 391 -24.93 -11.59 5.13
C ALA A 391 -25.47 -12.68 6.08
N ASP A 392 -25.95 -13.79 5.51
CA ASP A 392 -26.72 -14.85 6.15
C ASP A 392 -26.34 -16.24 5.59
N HIS A 393 -25.03 -16.48 5.42
CA HIS A 393 -24.51 -17.79 5.02
C HIS A 393 -24.97 -18.26 3.62
N GLY A 394 -25.35 -17.32 2.74
CA GLY A 394 -25.76 -17.58 1.37
C GLY A 394 -27.27 -17.68 1.16
N GLU A 395 -28.09 -17.51 2.20
CA GLU A 395 -29.56 -17.63 2.10
C GLU A 395 -30.18 -16.50 1.27
N THR A 396 -29.80 -15.25 1.53
CA THR A 396 -30.24 -14.08 0.76
C THR A 396 -29.06 -13.29 0.22
N TRP A 397 -29.31 -12.56 -0.89
CA TRP A 397 -28.28 -11.85 -1.63
C TRP A 397 -28.73 -10.44 -2.00
N GLN A 398 -27.80 -9.50 -1.90
CA GLN A 398 -27.98 -8.11 -2.28
C GLN A 398 -26.89 -7.68 -3.27
N LEU A 399 -27.27 -6.90 -4.28
CA LEU A 399 -26.34 -6.22 -5.17
C LEU A 399 -25.76 -5.01 -4.41
N ILE A 400 -24.46 -5.00 -4.14
CA ILE A 400 -23.80 -3.94 -3.36
C ILE A 400 -22.91 -3.02 -4.20
N PHE A 401 -22.54 -3.45 -5.40
CA PHE A 401 -21.74 -2.66 -6.34
C PHE A 401 -22.21 -2.94 -7.76
N ASP A 402 -22.43 -1.88 -8.53
CA ASP A 402 -22.70 -1.93 -9.97
C ASP A 402 -22.27 -0.60 -10.58
N LYS A 403 -21.15 -0.58 -11.29
CA LYS A 403 -20.67 0.63 -11.98
C LYS A 403 -21.51 0.86 -13.25
N PRO A 404 -22.32 1.91 -13.39
CA PRO A 404 -23.10 2.11 -14.61
C PRO A 404 -22.20 2.22 -15.84
N ILE A 405 -22.60 1.59 -16.95
CA ILE A 405 -21.81 1.57 -18.20
C ILE A 405 -21.44 2.98 -18.67
N GLY A 406 -22.37 3.93 -18.61
CA GLY A 406 -22.13 5.33 -19.00
C GLY A 406 -21.17 6.11 -18.09
N GLN A 407 -20.74 5.52 -16.97
CA GLN A 407 -19.76 6.10 -16.05
C GLN A 407 -18.39 5.39 -16.13
N MET A 408 -18.25 4.37 -16.97
CA MET A 408 -16.97 3.72 -17.22
C MET A 408 -16.14 4.59 -18.15
N ILE A 409 -14.84 4.71 -17.87
CA ILE A 409 -13.93 5.47 -18.73
C ILE A 409 -13.76 4.74 -20.06
N ASP A 410 -13.63 3.40 -20.02
CA ASP A 410 -13.64 2.55 -21.19
C ASP A 410 -14.51 1.29 -20.95
N PRO A 411 -15.81 1.32 -21.34
CA PRO A 411 -16.69 0.17 -21.18
C PRO A 411 -16.19 -1.11 -21.87
N TYR A 412 -15.41 -1.01 -22.94
CA TYR A 412 -14.94 -2.18 -23.68
C TYR A 412 -13.80 -2.92 -22.96
N ASP A 413 -13.13 -2.27 -22.00
CA ASP A 413 -12.03 -2.87 -21.22
C ASP A 413 -12.34 -3.00 -19.72
N TYR A 414 -13.62 -2.84 -19.33
CA TYR A 414 -14.02 -2.85 -17.93
C TYR A 414 -14.25 -4.27 -17.40
N HIS A 415 -13.62 -4.61 -16.28
CA HIS A 415 -13.91 -5.83 -15.53
C HIS A 415 -13.41 -5.75 -14.09
N ILE A 416 -13.96 -6.58 -13.20
CA ILE A 416 -13.54 -6.65 -11.79
C ILE A 416 -12.35 -7.60 -11.65
N HIS A 417 -11.32 -7.18 -10.94
CA HIS A 417 -10.12 -7.96 -10.66
C HIS A 417 -10.18 -8.72 -9.35
N ASP A 418 -10.77 -8.13 -8.30
CA ASP A 418 -10.99 -8.84 -7.04
C ASP A 418 -12.08 -8.16 -6.20
N VAL A 419 -12.68 -8.93 -5.29
CA VAL A 419 -13.42 -8.41 -4.15
C VAL A 419 -12.83 -9.00 -2.88
N ALA A 420 -12.63 -8.15 -1.88
CA ALA A 420 -12.14 -8.55 -0.56
C ALA A 420 -12.98 -7.90 0.53
N PHE A 421 -13.08 -8.61 1.65
CA PHE A 421 -13.65 -8.07 2.87
C PHE A 421 -12.56 -8.00 3.94
N ASP A 422 -12.39 -6.81 4.49
CA ASP A 422 -11.51 -6.53 5.61
C ASP A 422 -12.32 -6.60 6.91
N PRO A 423 -12.21 -7.69 7.69
CA PRO A 423 -12.97 -7.83 8.93
C PRO A 423 -12.49 -6.89 10.04
N TYR A 424 -11.31 -6.29 9.93
CA TYR A 424 -10.74 -5.42 10.96
C TYR A 424 -11.28 -4.00 10.87
N LEU A 425 -11.66 -3.57 9.66
CA LEU A 425 -12.32 -2.29 9.41
C LEU A 425 -13.80 -2.42 9.06
N SER A 426 -14.31 -3.66 8.89
CA SER A 426 -15.62 -3.93 8.28
C SER A 426 -15.76 -3.24 6.92
N MET A 427 -14.73 -3.40 6.08
CA MET A 427 -14.63 -2.69 4.80
C MET A 427 -14.66 -3.67 3.63
N VAL A 428 -15.47 -3.36 2.62
CA VAL A 428 -15.47 -4.08 1.33
C VAL A 428 -14.55 -3.34 0.37
N LEU A 429 -13.69 -4.06 -0.35
CA LEU A 429 -12.86 -3.53 -1.43
C LEU A 429 -13.19 -4.23 -2.74
N VAL A 430 -13.21 -3.46 -3.83
CA VAL A 430 -13.42 -3.94 -5.20
C VAL A 430 -12.30 -3.38 -6.08
N SER A 431 -11.44 -4.25 -6.61
CA SER A 431 -10.42 -3.86 -7.59
C SER A 431 -11.00 -3.93 -8.99
N ILE A 432 -10.81 -2.88 -9.78
CA ILE A 432 -11.21 -2.77 -11.18
C ILE A 432 -9.99 -2.88 -12.07
N GLY A 433 -10.13 -3.67 -13.13
CA GLY A 433 -9.07 -4.05 -14.04
C GLY A 433 -8.81 -3.07 -15.16
N ASP A 434 -7.55 -3.13 -15.61
CA ASP A 434 -6.91 -2.68 -16.83
C ASP A 434 -7.02 -1.22 -17.29
N GLY A 435 -5.91 -0.79 -17.89
CA GLY A 435 -5.75 0.48 -18.60
C GLY A 435 -6.37 1.67 -17.88
N ALA A 436 -7.38 2.26 -18.52
CA ALA A 436 -8.03 3.48 -18.06
C ALA A 436 -9.01 3.27 -16.90
N ASN A 437 -9.49 2.03 -16.69
CA ASN A 437 -10.51 1.74 -15.68
C ASN A 437 -9.93 1.36 -14.31
N ARG A 438 -8.61 1.26 -14.20
CA ARG A 438 -7.89 0.92 -12.96
C ARG A 438 -8.41 1.73 -11.79
N GLN A 439 -8.96 1.05 -10.80
CA GLN A 439 -9.50 1.67 -9.60
C GLN A 439 -9.57 0.66 -8.45
N ILE A 440 -9.55 1.16 -7.23
CA ILE A 440 -10.03 0.40 -6.07
C ILE A 440 -11.17 1.19 -5.45
N HIS A 441 -12.36 0.61 -5.49
CA HIS A 441 -13.51 1.12 -4.75
C HIS A 441 -13.54 0.47 -3.39
N TYR A 442 -13.81 1.24 -2.33
CA TYR A 442 -13.99 0.69 -0.99
C TYR A 442 -15.22 1.28 -0.30
N SER A 443 -15.80 0.52 0.62
CA SER A 443 -17.01 0.88 1.34
C SER A 443 -16.96 0.36 2.78
N TYR A 444 -17.34 1.22 3.73
CA TYR A 444 -17.45 0.89 5.16
C TYR A 444 -18.89 0.52 5.58
N ASP A 445 -19.84 0.59 4.65
CA ASP A 445 -21.27 0.42 4.90
C ASP A 445 -21.90 -0.60 3.92
N PHE A 446 -21.09 -1.57 3.49
CA PHE A 446 -21.51 -2.69 2.63
C PHE A 446 -22.17 -2.25 1.32
N GLY A 447 -21.70 -1.13 0.76
CA GLY A 447 -22.03 -0.67 -0.59
C GLY A 447 -23.09 0.43 -0.67
N GLU A 448 -23.59 0.93 0.46
CA GLU A 448 -24.45 2.11 0.49
C GLU A 448 -23.70 3.37 0.02
N THR A 449 -22.44 3.51 0.44
CA THR A 449 -21.51 4.52 -0.07
C THR A 449 -20.18 3.91 -0.49
N TRP A 450 -19.60 4.49 -1.54
CA TRP A 450 -18.32 4.06 -2.09
C TRP A 450 -17.33 5.22 -2.12
N GLN A 451 -16.10 4.93 -1.73
CA GLN A 451 -14.95 5.79 -1.88
C GLN A 451 -14.04 5.21 -2.96
N ASN A 452 -13.28 6.09 -3.62
CA ASN A 452 -12.30 5.71 -4.62
C ASN A 452 -10.90 5.90 -4.05
N LEU A 453 -9.99 4.98 -4.37
CA LEU A 453 -8.57 5.14 -4.05
C LEU A 453 -7.94 6.26 -4.89
N PHE A 454 -8.45 6.46 -6.10
CA PHE A 454 -8.00 7.50 -7.02
C PHE A 454 -9.13 8.45 -7.40
N ASP A 455 -8.80 9.72 -7.61
CA ASP A 455 -9.69 10.63 -8.33
C ASP A 455 -9.70 10.24 -9.82
N GLU A 456 -10.81 9.63 -10.26
CA GLU A 456 -10.98 9.16 -11.65
C GLU A 456 -10.87 10.28 -12.69
N SER A 457 -11.06 11.55 -12.30
CA SER A 457 -10.93 12.68 -13.22
C SER A 457 -9.48 12.97 -13.65
N LEU A 458 -8.49 12.42 -12.92
CA LEU A 458 -7.06 12.60 -13.19
C LEU A 458 -6.49 11.54 -14.15
N TYR A 459 -7.23 10.46 -14.36
CA TYR A 459 -6.76 9.29 -15.11
C TYR A 459 -7.64 9.02 -16.33
N GLY A 460 -7.08 8.33 -17.31
CA GLY A 460 -7.77 7.98 -18.54
C GLY A 460 -6.88 7.17 -19.48
N VAL A 461 -7.29 7.04 -20.74
CA VAL A 461 -6.62 6.16 -21.72
C VAL A 461 -5.13 6.42 -21.92
N ASN A 462 -4.67 7.67 -21.71
CA ASN A 462 -3.28 8.09 -21.89
C ASN A 462 -2.51 8.29 -20.57
N ASN A 463 -3.16 8.16 -19.41
CA ASN A 463 -2.56 8.36 -18.10
C ASN A 463 -3.27 7.43 -17.10
N TRP A 464 -2.71 6.25 -16.87
CA TRP A 464 -3.33 5.22 -16.05
C TRP A 464 -3.08 5.44 -14.56
N ALA A 465 -3.97 4.92 -13.73
CA ALA A 465 -3.81 4.94 -12.28
C ALA A 465 -2.54 4.16 -11.86
N PRO A 466 -1.85 4.61 -10.79
CA PRO A 466 -0.49 4.16 -10.45
C PRO A 466 -0.42 2.79 -9.77
N ILE A 467 -1.56 2.23 -9.32
CA ILE A 467 -1.63 0.83 -8.91
C ILE A 467 -2.75 0.07 -9.62
N HIS A 468 -2.52 -1.22 -9.86
CA HIS A 468 -3.38 -2.11 -10.62
C HIS A 468 -3.35 -3.53 -10.03
N PRO A 469 -4.06 -3.79 -8.92
CA PRO A 469 -3.97 -5.09 -8.27
C PRO A 469 -5.00 -6.10 -8.77
N THR A 470 -4.59 -7.36 -8.81
CA THR A 470 -5.43 -8.53 -9.15
C THR A 470 -5.73 -9.44 -7.95
N SER A 471 -5.17 -9.11 -6.78
CA SER A 471 -5.33 -9.87 -5.55
C SER A 471 -5.27 -8.92 -4.35
N ILE A 472 -6.23 -9.01 -3.44
CA ILE A 472 -6.29 -8.22 -2.21
C ILE A 472 -6.32 -9.15 -1.00
N LEU A 473 -5.38 -8.98 -0.06
CA LEU A 473 -5.34 -9.72 1.20
C LEU A 473 -5.36 -8.77 2.39
N CYS A 474 -6.32 -8.96 3.30
CA CYS A 474 -6.56 -8.07 4.43
C CYS A 474 -5.96 -8.63 5.72
N PHE A 475 -5.18 -7.82 6.43
CA PHE A 475 -4.51 -8.15 7.69
C PHE A 475 -4.87 -7.15 8.79
N PRO A 476 -4.62 -7.47 10.09
CA PRO A 476 -4.95 -6.54 11.18
C PRO A 476 -4.31 -5.15 11.05
N ASP A 477 -3.08 -5.08 10.55
CA ASP A 477 -2.30 -3.84 10.47
C ASP A 477 -2.31 -3.18 9.07
N GLY A 478 -2.90 -3.82 8.07
CA GLY A 478 -2.84 -3.31 6.69
C GLY A 478 -3.47 -4.21 5.65
N ILE A 479 -3.29 -3.84 4.39
CA ILE A 479 -3.87 -4.53 3.24
C ILE A 479 -2.74 -4.70 2.21
N ALA A 480 -2.56 -5.93 1.74
CA ALA A 480 -1.61 -6.27 0.71
C ALA A 480 -2.30 -6.33 -0.66
N PHE A 481 -1.66 -5.77 -1.67
CA PHE A 481 -2.13 -5.70 -3.05
C PHE A 481 -1.12 -6.39 -3.97
N GLY A 482 -1.55 -7.49 -4.60
CA GLY A 482 -0.76 -8.21 -5.60
C GLY A 482 -0.92 -7.59 -6.98
N SER A 483 0.19 -7.26 -7.62
CA SER A 483 0.22 -6.46 -8.86
C SER A 483 -0.23 -7.22 -10.11
N ASP A 484 -0.75 -6.45 -11.06
CA ASP A 484 -0.88 -6.79 -12.48
C ASP A 484 -0.24 -5.69 -13.36
N GLU A 485 0.96 -5.28 -12.95
CA GLU A 485 1.76 -4.25 -13.61
C GLU A 485 3.22 -4.31 -13.17
N LEU A 486 4.07 -3.46 -13.77
CA LEU A 486 5.44 -3.25 -13.34
C LEU A 486 5.54 -2.12 -12.29
N PRO A 487 6.41 -2.25 -11.27
CA PRO A 487 7.13 -3.48 -10.94
C PRO A 487 6.16 -4.58 -10.48
N GLU A 488 6.46 -5.83 -10.84
CA GLU A 488 5.70 -6.95 -10.31
C GLU A 488 5.99 -7.08 -8.81
N GLY A 489 4.97 -7.38 -8.01
CA GLY A 489 5.18 -7.47 -6.57
C GLY A 489 3.93 -7.31 -5.73
N ILE A 490 4.21 -7.00 -4.47
CA ILE A 490 3.21 -6.82 -3.42
C ILE A 490 3.40 -5.41 -2.87
N SER A 491 2.36 -4.59 -3.00
CA SER A 491 2.27 -3.29 -2.33
C SER A 491 1.39 -3.38 -1.09
N TRP A 492 1.55 -2.41 -0.20
CA TRP A 492 0.99 -2.45 1.15
C TRP A 492 0.44 -1.09 1.53
N TRP A 493 -0.80 -1.08 2.01
CA TRP A 493 -1.39 0.04 2.69
C TRP A 493 -1.45 -0.25 4.20
N SER A 494 -0.91 0.66 5.01
CA SER A 494 -0.92 0.51 6.47
C SER A 494 -2.19 1.12 7.06
N LYS A 495 -2.88 0.37 7.92
CA LYS A 495 -4.05 0.88 8.64
C LYS A 495 -3.61 1.90 9.68
N PRO A 496 -4.14 3.14 9.66
CA PRO A 496 -3.85 4.10 10.70
C PRO A 496 -4.50 3.66 12.02
N LYS A 497 -3.72 3.72 13.11
CA LYS A 497 -4.19 3.28 14.43
C LYS A 497 -5.15 4.30 15.03
N GLY A 498 -6.27 3.81 15.55
CA GLY A 498 -7.24 4.63 16.29
C GLY A 498 -8.11 5.56 15.42
N ILE A 499 -8.10 5.37 14.11
CA ILE A 499 -8.96 6.09 13.17
C ILE A 499 -10.09 5.17 12.73
N THR A 500 -11.33 5.62 12.91
CA THR A 500 -12.51 4.94 12.38
C THR A 500 -12.70 5.33 10.91
N ASN A 501 -12.98 4.35 10.05
CA ASN A 501 -13.21 4.52 8.62
C ASN A 501 -12.13 5.39 7.93
N PRO A 502 -10.85 4.98 8.03
CA PRO A 502 -9.76 5.77 7.46
C PRO A 502 -9.87 5.93 5.94
N GLU A 503 -9.52 7.11 5.45
CA GLU A 503 -9.40 7.32 4.01
C GLU A 503 -8.17 6.57 3.47
N MET A 504 -8.37 5.75 2.44
CA MET A 504 -7.27 5.13 1.71
C MET A 504 -6.83 6.03 0.56
N LYS A 505 -5.53 6.31 0.50
CA LYS A 505 -4.89 7.08 -0.57
C LYS A 505 -3.76 6.29 -1.17
N TRP A 506 -3.61 6.34 -2.49
CA TRP A 506 -2.56 5.60 -3.17
C TRP A 506 -1.16 6.08 -2.75
N GLU A 507 -1.02 7.35 -2.36
CA GLU A 507 0.23 7.92 -1.86
C GLU A 507 0.70 7.26 -0.55
N ASP A 508 -0.21 6.64 0.19
CA ASP A 508 0.09 5.89 1.43
C ASP A 508 0.40 4.42 1.16
N ILE A 509 0.36 3.99 -0.12
CA ILE A 509 0.65 2.62 -0.54
C ILE A 509 2.11 2.54 -0.98
N SER A 510 2.84 1.58 -0.41
CA SER A 510 4.25 1.37 -0.71
C SER A 510 4.53 -0.08 -1.08
N TRP A 511 5.50 -0.30 -1.96
CA TRP A 511 5.94 -1.64 -2.30
C TRP A 511 6.69 -2.29 -1.14
N VAL A 512 6.18 -3.41 -0.64
CA VAL A 512 6.87 -4.24 0.38
C VAL A 512 7.69 -5.35 -0.25
N LYS A 513 7.34 -5.74 -1.48
CA LYS A 513 8.11 -6.67 -2.29
C LYS A 513 7.99 -6.29 -3.76
N THR A 514 9.12 -6.30 -4.46
CA THR A 514 9.14 -6.16 -5.93
C THR A 514 10.06 -7.21 -6.54
N PHE A 515 9.76 -7.60 -7.77
CA PHE A 515 10.59 -8.45 -8.62
C PHE A 515 10.29 -8.15 -10.09
N GLY A 516 11.00 -8.84 -11.00
CA GLY A 516 10.92 -8.54 -12.43
C GLY A 516 11.77 -7.34 -12.84
N GLU A 517 12.16 -7.27 -14.11
CA GLU A 517 12.86 -6.12 -14.66
C GLU A 517 11.87 -4.97 -14.89
N LYS A 518 12.27 -3.72 -14.58
CA LYS A 518 11.39 -2.54 -14.71
C LYS A 518 11.14 -2.10 -16.16
N THR A 519 11.54 -2.88 -17.15
CA THR A 519 11.48 -2.54 -18.57
C THR A 519 10.81 -3.66 -19.36
N GLY A 520 9.75 -3.34 -20.09
CA GLY A 520 9.03 -4.28 -20.96
C GLY A 520 7.59 -4.50 -20.55
N LEU A 521 7.07 -5.69 -20.86
CA LEU A 521 5.75 -6.16 -20.42
C LEU A 521 5.91 -6.95 -19.12
N ILE A 522 4.85 -7.04 -18.32
CA ILE A 522 4.84 -7.93 -17.16
C ILE A 522 5.04 -9.39 -17.61
N GLY A 523 5.80 -10.15 -16.84
CA GLY A 523 5.96 -11.59 -16.97
C GLY A 523 4.97 -12.36 -16.10
N THR A 524 4.60 -11.84 -14.92
CA THR A 524 3.57 -12.42 -14.05
C THR A 524 2.55 -11.41 -13.54
N TYR A 525 1.44 -11.92 -13.01
CA TYR A 525 0.45 -11.16 -12.26
C TYR A 525 -0.07 -11.97 -11.08
N ALA A 526 -0.60 -11.29 -10.06
CA ALA A 526 -1.11 -11.95 -8.87
C ALA A 526 -2.41 -12.74 -9.13
N MET A 527 -2.53 -13.89 -8.49
CA MET A 527 -3.76 -14.69 -8.44
C MET A 527 -4.38 -14.62 -7.04
N LYS A 528 -5.61 -15.13 -6.91
CA LYS A 528 -6.32 -15.16 -5.63
C LYS A 528 -5.49 -15.90 -4.59
N GLY A 529 -5.08 -15.17 -3.56
CA GLY A 529 -4.40 -15.71 -2.39
C GLY A 529 -5.35 -15.95 -1.24
N ASP A 530 -4.78 -16.23 -0.06
CA ASP A 530 -5.55 -16.50 1.13
C ASP A 530 -4.83 -16.02 2.40
N THR A 531 -5.59 -15.83 3.47
CA THR A 531 -5.10 -15.46 4.80
C THR A 531 -5.64 -16.42 5.84
N LEU A 532 -4.80 -16.79 6.81
CA LEU A 532 -5.19 -17.66 7.90
C LEU A 532 -4.73 -17.08 9.23
N HIS A 533 -5.67 -16.85 10.14
CA HIS A 533 -5.37 -16.51 11.52
C HIS A 533 -5.37 -17.78 12.36
N THR A 534 -4.27 -18.04 13.05
CA THR A 534 -4.18 -19.11 14.05
C THR A 534 -3.63 -18.55 15.36
N ARG A 535 -3.69 -19.34 16.44
CA ARG A 535 -3.06 -18.98 17.71
C ARG A 535 -1.58 -18.57 17.58
N ASP A 536 -0.89 -19.11 16.58
CA ASP A 536 0.56 -18.96 16.41
C ASP A 536 0.92 -17.74 15.52
N GLY A 537 -0.09 -17.09 14.91
CA GLY A 537 0.10 -15.85 14.14
C GLY A 537 -0.90 -15.65 13.00
N PHE A 538 -0.66 -14.58 12.24
CA PHE A 538 -1.37 -14.24 11.00
C PHE A 538 -0.51 -14.62 9.81
N TYR A 539 -1.05 -15.52 8.98
CA TYR A 539 -0.40 -16.07 7.81
C TYR A 539 -1.08 -15.56 6.54
N GLY A 540 -0.31 -15.43 5.47
CA GLY A 540 -0.82 -15.09 4.16
C GLY A 540 -0.02 -15.75 3.05
N VAL A 541 -0.68 -16.04 1.94
CA VAL A 541 -0.07 -16.58 0.71
C VAL A 541 -0.56 -15.79 -0.49
N MET A 542 0.37 -15.35 -1.34
CA MET A 542 0.07 -14.63 -2.57
C MET A 542 0.80 -15.29 -3.77
N PRO A 543 0.06 -16.02 -4.61
CA PRO A 543 0.59 -16.64 -5.82
C PRO A 543 0.71 -15.64 -6.98
N PHE A 544 1.75 -15.80 -7.80
CA PHE A 544 1.92 -15.10 -9.07
C PHE A 544 2.00 -16.09 -10.23
N ARG A 545 1.21 -15.83 -11.26
CA ARG A 545 1.01 -16.66 -12.45
C ARG A 545 1.69 -16.02 -13.65
N ASN A 546 2.21 -16.82 -14.58
CA ASN A 546 2.68 -16.29 -15.86
C ASN A 546 1.57 -15.56 -16.62
N HIS A 547 1.90 -14.37 -17.12
CA HIS A 547 1.04 -13.56 -17.96
C HIS A 547 0.98 -14.12 -19.40
N ASN A 548 -0.02 -13.70 -20.17
CA ASN A 548 -0.19 -14.09 -21.58
C ASN A 548 0.72 -13.32 -22.56
N THR A 549 1.64 -12.49 -22.06
CA THR A 549 2.43 -11.49 -22.82
C THR A 549 3.69 -12.04 -23.48
N VAL A 550 3.89 -13.36 -23.52
CA VAL A 550 5.13 -14.06 -23.96
C VAL A 550 6.42 -13.60 -23.24
N THR A 551 6.32 -12.73 -22.25
CA THR A 551 7.44 -12.32 -21.39
C THR A 551 7.67 -13.38 -20.31
N GLN A 552 8.94 -13.62 -20.02
CA GLN A 552 9.34 -14.56 -18.99
C GLN A 552 8.96 -14.06 -17.59
N GLY A 553 7.96 -14.69 -16.97
CA GLY A 553 7.52 -14.39 -15.60
C GLY A 553 8.14 -15.27 -14.52
N ASN A 554 8.16 -16.58 -14.78
CA ASN A 554 8.40 -17.66 -13.83
C ASN A 554 7.41 -17.60 -12.65
N PRO A 555 6.41 -18.50 -12.58
CA PRO A 555 5.43 -18.50 -11.48
C PRO A 555 6.08 -18.55 -10.10
N ARG A 556 5.52 -17.81 -9.16
CA ARG A 556 6.10 -17.61 -7.81
C ARG A 556 5.05 -17.72 -6.73
N LEU A 557 5.51 -18.02 -5.52
CA LEU A 557 4.68 -18.01 -4.33
C LEU A 557 5.34 -17.18 -3.25
N PHE A 558 4.63 -16.16 -2.79
CA PHE A 558 5.04 -15.34 -1.66
C PHE A 558 4.22 -15.67 -0.43
N VAL A 559 4.84 -15.64 0.74
CA VAL A 559 4.18 -15.85 2.02
C VAL A 559 4.61 -14.84 3.07
N THR A 560 3.74 -14.70 4.08
CA THR A 560 4.00 -13.94 5.31
C THR A 560 3.58 -14.76 6.52
N GLY A 561 4.32 -14.63 7.63
CA GLY A 561 3.98 -15.18 8.94
C GLY A 561 3.94 -14.13 10.05
N ASP A 562 3.99 -12.85 9.67
CA ASP A 562 3.97 -11.68 10.56
C ASP A 562 2.81 -10.73 10.24
N GLY A 563 1.75 -11.25 9.62
CA GLY A 563 0.55 -10.47 9.28
C GLY A 563 0.76 -9.47 8.15
N GLY A 564 1.61 -9.78 7.18
CA GLY A 564 1.83 -8.97 5.97
C GLY A 564 2.90 -7.89 6.09
N ARG A 565 3.55 -7.76 7.26
CA ARG A 565 4.64 -6.80 7.49
C ARG A 565 5.90 -7.14 6.68
N SER A 566 6.13 -8.42 6.42
CA SER A 566 7.16 -8.90 5.50
C SER A 566 6.66 -10.01 4.58
N TRP A 567 7.19 -10.06 3.36
CA TRP A 567 6.82 -11.01 2.31
C TRP A 567 8.04 -11.72 1.73
N HIS A 568 7.96 -13.04 1.66
CA HIS A 568 9.09 -13.92 1.33
C HIS A 568 8.75 -14.84 0.17
N GLU A 569 9.62 -14.89 -0.84
CA GLU A 569 9.50 -15.84 -1.95
C GLU A 569 9.91 -17.23 -1.44
N ILE A 570 8.98 -18.18 -1.45
CA ILE A 570 9.25 -19.55 -0.97
C ILE A 570 9.21 -20.60 -2.08
N PHE A 571 8.76 -20.19 -3.26
CA PHE A 571 8.77 -21.01 -4.46
C PHE A 571 8.93 -20.09 -5.66
N LYS A 572 9.75 -20.54 -6.61
CA LYS A 572 9.89 -19.94 -7.93
C LYS A 572 10.12 -21.07 -8.92
N GLU A 573 9.25 -21.17 -9.90
CA GLU A 573 9.41 -22.10 -11.00
C GLU A 573 10.66 -21.72 -11.79
N ILE A 574 11.56 -22.68 -12.02
CA ILE A 574 12.80 -22.45 -12.76
C ILE A 574 12.61 -22.58 -14.28
N TYR A 575 11.61 -23.36 -14.69
CA TYR A 575 11.28 -23.56 -16.10
C TYR A 575 10.31 -22.49 -16.60
N TRP A 576 10.51 -21.99 -17.83
CA TRP A 576 9.57 -21.08 -18.45
C TRP A 576 9.20 -21.57 -19.85
N ASP A 577 7.90 -21.56 -20.12
CA ASP A 577 7.27 -21.84 -21.40
C ASP A 577 5.92 -21.11 -21.46
N ASP A 578 5.43 -20.80 -22.66
CA ASP A 578 4.21 -20.02 -22.86
C ASP A 578 2.91 -20.80 -22.52
N GLN A 579 2.97 -22.13 -22.47
CA GLN A 579 1.89 -23.01 -21.99
C GLN A 579 1.98 -23.28 -20.49
N HIS A 580 3.10 -22.91 -19.86
CA HIS A 580 3.30 -23.06 -18.43
C HIS A 580 2.70 -21.85 -17.70
N ARG A 581 1.49 -22.02 -17.17
CA ARG A 581 0.76 -20.92 -16.53
C ARG A 581 1.14 -20.76 -15.06
N GLY A 582 1.42 -21.84 -14.34
CA GLY A 582 1.70 -21.81 -12.90
C GLY A 582 0.44 -21.74 -12.05
N PHE A 583 0.47 -20.99 -10.96
CA PHE A 583 -0.62 -20.93 -9.99
C PHE A 583 -1.91 -20.32 -10.56
N MET A 584 -3.06 -20.84 -10.16
CA MET A 584 -4.38 -20.28 -10.45
C MET A 584 -5.07 -19.71 -9.20
N ASN A 585 -4.66 -20.18 -8.03
CA ASN A 585 -5.01 -19.68 -6.70
C ASN A 585 -4.03 -20.26 -5.67
N ALA A 586 -4.14 -19.85 -4.41
CA ALA A 586 -3.52 -20.53 -3.28
C ALA A 586 -4.37 -20.32 -2.02
N LEU A 587 -4.51 -21.39 -1.24
CA LEU A 587 -5.32 -21.48 -0.03
C LEU A 587 -4.47 -21.99 1.13
N LEU A 588 -4.80 -21.56 2.34
CA LEU A 588 -4.14 -21.98 3.56
C LEU A 588 -5.01 -22.92 4.38
N LYS A 589 -4.38 -23.94 4.97
CA LYS A 589 -5.04 -24.90 5.84
C LYS A 589 -4.17 -25.23 7.04
N LYS A 590 -4.74 -25.30 8.25
CA LYS A 590 -4.05 -25.87 9.41
C LYS A 590 -4.27 -27.39 9.47
N GLU A 591 -3.19 -28.16 9.51
CA GLU A 591 -3.20 -29.63 9.67
C GLU A 591 -2.15 -30.03 10.71
N ASN A 592 -2.53 -30.82 11.72
CA ASN A 592 -1.59 -31.44 12.67
C ASN A 592 -0.58 -30.46 13.31
N GLY A 593 -1.00 -29.21 13.56
CA GLY A 593 -0.15 -28.18 14.17
C GLY A 593 0.71 -27.38 13.18
N SER A 594 0.73 -27.74 11.91
CA SER A 594 1.38 -27.00 10.82
C SER A 594 0.37 -26.29 9.93
N VAL A 595 0.83 -25.29 9.17
CA VAL A 595 0.04 -24.65 8.12
C VAL A 595 0.52 -25.20 6.78
N TYR A 596 -0.40 -25.61 5.92
CA TYR A 596 -0.14 -26.08 4.56
C TYR A 596 -0.74 -25.13 3.54
N ILE A 597 -0.07 -25.05 2.40
CA ILE A 597 -0.53 -24.33 1.22
C ILE A 597 -1.08 -25.36 0.25
N TYR A 598 -2.31 -25.15 -0.19
CA TYR A 598 -2.95 -25.88 -1.28
C TYR A 598 -3.22 -24.93 -2.43
N ALA A 599 -2.78 -25.28 -3.62
CA ALA A 599 -2.94 -24.42 -4.79
C ALA A 599 -3.26 -25.23 -6.03
N ILE A 600 -4.01 -24.62 -6.94
CA ILE A 600 -4.13 -25.14 -8.30
C ILE A 600 -2.95 -24.66 -9.13
N TYR A 601 -2.23 -25.61 -9.72
CA TYR A 601 -1.01 -25.37 -10.48
C TYR A 601 -1.17 -25.92 -11.90
N SER A 602 -0.94 -25.07 -12.89
CA SER A 602 -1.05 -25.44 -14.30
C SER A 602 0.33 -25.52 -14.96
N GLN A 603 0.61 -26.69 -15.54
CA GLN A 603 1.87 -26.98 -16.24
C GLN A 603 1.55 -27.68 -17.55
N LEU A 604 2.04 -27.10 -18.67
CA LEU A 604 1.88 -27.63 -20.03
C LEU A 604 0.41 -27.94 -20.38
N GLY A 605 -0.50 -27.01 -20.09
CA GLY A 605 -1.94 -27.14 -20.33
C GLY A 605 -2.70 -28.13 -19.41
N LEU A 606 -2.00 -28.82 -18.52
CA LEU A 606 -2.60 -29.69 -17.51
C LEU A 606 -2.76 -28.96 -16.18
N VAL A 607 -3.70 -29.41 -15.36
CA VAL A 607 -4.00 -28.85 -14.03
C VAL A 607 -3.66 -29.90 -12.96
N TYR A 608 -2.92 -29.45 -11.95
CA TYR A 608 -2.38 -30.22 -10.83
C TYR A 608 -2.79 -29.56 -9.51
N ILE A 609 -2.72 -30.34 -8.44
CA ILE A 609 -2.74 -29.84 -7.07
C ILE A 609 -1.28 -29.70 -6.61
N PHE A 610 -0.94 -28.50 -6.15
CA PHE A 610 0.29 -28.21 -5.44
C PHE A 610 -0.01 -28.24 -3.94
N LYS A 611 0.79 -28.99 -3.17
CA LYS A 611 0.78 -29.00 -1.71
C LYS A 611 2.19 -28.69 -1.20
N ALA A 612 2.33 -27.78 -0.25
CA ALA A 612 3.57 -27.58 0.48
C ALA A 612 3.28 -27.22 1.95
N GLU A 613 4.17 -27.58 2.87
CA GLU A 613 4.11 -27.06 4.23
C GLU A 613 4.63 -25.62 4.25
N MET A 614 3.92 -24.73 4.92
CA MET A 614 4.35 -23.36 5.12
C MET A 614 5.62 -23.33 6.00
N PRO A 615 6.62 -22.50 5.68
CA PRO A 615 7.84 -22.45 6.49
C PRO A 615 7.54 -21.94 7.90
N LYS A 616 8.41 -22.30 8.85
CA LYS A 616 8.38 -21.72 10.18
C LYS A 616 8.96 -20.31 10.12
N PHE A 617 8.39 -19.41 10.91
CA PHE A 617 8.79 -18.01 10.95
C PHE A 617 9.45 -17.69 12.29
N TYR A 618 10.70 -17.22 12.26
CA TYR A 618 11.46 -16.86 13.45
C TYR A 618 11.79 -15.38 13.45
N GLU A 619 11.74 -14.75 14.63
CA GLU A 619 12.26 -13.41 14.85
C GLU A 619 13.79 -13.48 14.99
N ILE A 620 14.50 -12.50 14.41
CA ILE A 620 15.95 -12.35 14.51
C ILE A 620 16.29 -11.13 15.35
#